data_AF-B5JDS9-F1
#
_entry.id   AF-B5JDS9-F1
#
_cell.length_a   1.000
_cell.length_b   1.000
_cell.length_c   1.000
_cell.angle_alpha   90.00
_cell.angle_beta   90.00
_cell.angle_gamma   90.00
#
_symmetry.space_group_name_H-M   'P 1'
#
loop_
_entity.id
_entity.type
_entity.pdbx_description
1 polymer ?
#
loop_
_entity_poly.entity_id
_entity_poly.type
_entity_poly.pdbx_seq_one_letter_code
_entity_poly.pdbx_strand_id
1 'polypeptide(L)'
;MDTDQISKLPEGWYTATDEEAERLHRELQKELHSEHLLKGVPVEVVAHRDGATDDILCQHKEKEERFTVIHLSWSMKEEVSKDFPMIEVDGSFDDFLAYEERFCR
;
A
#
# COMPACT_ATOMS: atom_id res chain seq x y z
N MET A 1 -12.07 -12.62 -7.23
CA MET A 1 -11.23 -11.99 -6.21
C MET A 1 -10.74 -13.10 -5.31
N ASP A 2 -9.55 -13.59 -5.60
CA ASP A 2 -8.91 -14.70 -4.92
C ASP A 2 -8.48 -14.26 -3.51
N THR A 3 -9.38 -14.46 -2.56
CA THR A 3 -9.22 -14.15 -1.13
C THR A 3 -8.12 -14.98 -0.43
N ASP A 4 -7.46 -15.90 -1.14
CA ASP A 4 -6.42 -16.78 -0.59
C ASP A 4 -5.08 -16.07 -0.33
N GLN A 5 -4.79 -14.98 -1.03
CA GLN A 5 -3.54 -14.24 -0.81
C GLN A 5 -3.63 -13.32 0.42
N ILE A 6 -4.78 -12.73 0.65
CA ILE A 6 -5.03 -11.79 1.76
C ILE A 6 -5.09 -12.53 3.12
N SER A 7 -5.28 -13.84 3.12
CA SER A 7 -5.21 -14.68 4.33
C SER A 7 -3.78 -15.06 4.74
N LYS A 8 -2.78 -14.76 3.90
CA LYS A 8 -1.34 -15.03 4.14
C LYS A 8 -0.56 -13.78 4.53
N LEU A 9 -1.25 -12.77 5.08
CA LEU A 9 -0.60 -11.56 5.53
C LEU A 9 0.38 -11.87 6.70
N PRO A 10 1.56 -11.22 6.72
CA PRO A 10 2.51 -11.34 7.81
C PRO A 10 1.98 -10.70 9.10
N GLU A 11 2.64 -11.00 10.22
CA GLU A 11 2.24 -10.46 11.53
C GLU A 11 2.27 -8.92 11.54
N GLY A 12 1.20 -8.30 12.04
CA GLY A 12 1.04 -6.84 12.04
C GLY A 12 0.33 -6.28 10.81
N TRP A 13 0.04 -7.11 9.80
CA TRP A 13 -0.79 -6.72 8.65
C TRP A 13 -2.23 -7.20 8.80
N TYR A 14 -3.15 -6.29 8.50
CA TYR A 14 -4.58 -6.49 8.64
C TYR A 14 -5.26 -6.26 7.31
N THR A 15 -6.20 -7.14 6.99
CA THR A 15 -7.03 -7.02 5.79
C THR A 15 -7.88 -5.75 5.91
N ALA A 16 -7.78 -4.86 4.95
CA ALA A 16 -8.62 -3.67 4.94
C ALA A 16 -10.06 -4.08 4.59
N THR A 17 -11.03 -3.62 5.38
CA THR A 17 -12.44 -3.67 4.97
C THR A 17 -12.69 -2.71 3.81
N ASP A 18 -13.77 -2.87 3.04
CA ASP A 18 -14.11 -1.95 1.95
C ASP A 18 -14.13 -0.48 2.41
N GLU A 19 -14.64 -0.21 3.61
CA GLU A 19 -14.69 1.13 4.21
C GLU A 19 -13.29 1.68 4.52
N GLU A 20 -12.39 0.85 5.08
CA GLU A 20 -11.00 1.23 5.36
C GLU A 20 -10.20 1.41 4.08
N ALA A 21 -10.41 0.53 3.11
CA ALA A 21 -9.77 0.59 1.81
C ALA A 21 -10.12 1.89 1.09
N GLU A 22 -11.40 2.26 1.04
CA GLU A 22 -11.82 3.54 0.48
C GLU A 22 -11.26 4.74 1.25
N ARG A 23 -11.23 4.67 2.59
CA ARG A 23 -10.69 5.75 3.43
C ARG A 23 -9.20 5.96 3.17
N LEU A 24 -8.41 4.89 3.24
CA LEU A 24 -6.96 4.91 3.02
C LEU A 24 -6.62 5.29 1.59
N HIS A 25 -7.37 4.79 0.60
CA HIS A 25 -7.19 5.21 -0.79
C HIS A 25 -7.42 6.71 -0.97
N ARG A 26 -8.43 7.29 -0.30
CA ARG A 26 -8.66 8.74 -0.34
C ARG A 26 -7.53 9.53 0.31
N GLU A 27 -7.01 9.08 1.44
CA GLU A 27 -5.85 9.72 2.08
C GLU A 27 -4.61 9.63 1.17
N LEU A 28 -4.33 8.46 0.60
CA LEU A 28 -3.28 8.27 -0.40
C LEU A 28 -3.45 9.27 -1.56
N GLN A 29 -4.65 9.41 -2.15
CA GLN A 29 -4.88 10.36 -3.25
C GLN A 29 -4.67 11.83 -2.87
N LYS A 30 -4.87 12.20 -1.60
CA LYS A 30 -4.58 13.55 -1.09
C LYS A 30 -3.09 13.80 -0.93
N GLU A 31 -2.32 12.79 -0.53
CA GLU A 31 -0.87 12.89 -0.34
C GLU A 31 -0.09 12.71 -1.65
N LEU A 32 -0.67 11.98 -2.62
CA LEU A 32 -0.08 11.78 -3.94
C LEU A 32 0.09 13.10 -4.70
N HIS A 33 1.35 13.53 -4.78
CA HIS A 33 1.76 14.66 -5.62
C HIS A 33 1.39 14.43 -7.08
N SER A 34 1.19 15.53 -7.82
CA SER A 34 0.73 15.51 -9.22
C SER A 34 1.65 14.73 -10.18
N GLU A 35 2.94 14.63 -9.85
CA GLU A 35 3.95 13.91 -10.62
C GLU A 35 4.25 12.50 -10.07
N HIS A 36 3.50 12.02 -9.07
CA HIS A 36 3.75 10.73 -8.44
C HIS A 36 3.40 9.57 -9.38
N LEU A 37 4.18 8.48 -9.35
CA LEU A 37 4.01 7.31 -10.23
C LEU A 37 2.63 6.65 -10.11
N LEU A 38 2.00 6.77 -8.94
CA LEU A 38 0.68 6.21 -8.65
C LEU A 38 -0.47 7.20 -8.96
N LYS A 39 -0.16 8.42 -9.41
CA LYS A 39 -1.19 9.40 -9.77
C LYS A 39 -1.90 8.95 -11.04
N GLY A 40 -3.20 8.63 -10.92
CA GLY A 40 -4.00 8.12 -12.03
C GLY A 40 -3.87 6.60 -12.27
N VAL A 41 -3.13 5.88 -11.44
CA VAL A 41 -3.08 4.41 -11.49
C VAL A 41 -4.27 3.85 -10.70
N PRO A 42 -5.10 2.97 -11.28
CA PRO A 42 -6.22 2.38 -10.60
C PRO A 42 -5.73 1.29 -9.63
N VAL A 43 -5.48 1.68 -8.38
CA VAL A 43 -5.08 0.77 -7.29
C VAL A 43 -6.16 0.68 -6.21
N GLU A 44 -6.24 -0.45 -5.53
CA GLU A 44 -7.16 -0.70 -4.41
C GLU A 44 -6.37 -1.11 -3.18
N VAL A 45 -6.70 -0.55 -2.02
CA VAL A 45 -6.05 -0.93 -0.76
C VAL A 45 -6.66 -2.25 -0.29
N VAL A 46 -5.83 -3.29 -0.15
CA VAL A 46 -6.28 -4.64 0.25
C VAL A 46 -5.86 -4.99 1.67
N ALA A 47 -4.80 -4.37 2.17
CA ALA A 47 -4.33 -4.54 3.54
C ALA A 47 -3.63 -3.27 4.02
N HIS A 48 -3.53 -3.13 5.34
CA HIS A 48 -2.75 -2.09 5.98
C HIS A 48 -2.01 -2.66 7.19
N ARG A 49 -0.91 -2.03 7.56
CA ARG A 49 -0.17 -2.37 8.77
C ARG A 49 -0.79 -1.66 9.96
N ASP A 50 -0.91 -2.37 11.09
CA ASP A 50 -1.27 -1.77 12.37
C ASP A 50 0.01 -1.58 13.18
N GLY A 51 0.33 -0.33 13.53
CA GLY A 51 1.54 -0.04 14.29
C GLY A 51 2.09 1.37 14.08
N ALA A 52 3.41 1.49 14.22
CA ALA A 52 4.14 2.76 14.13
C ALA A 52 4.55 3.14 12.70
N THR A 53 4.45 2.20 11.75
CA THR A 53 4.68 2.46 10.34
C THR A 53 3.37 2.30 9.61
N ASP A 54 3.07 3.32 8.84
CA ASP A 54 1.78 3.55 8.24
C ASP A 54 1.71 2.98 6.81
N ASP A 55 2.10 1.71 6.71
CA ASP A 55 2.23 1.00 5.45
C ASP A 55 0.86 0.49 4.97
N ILE A 56 0.56 0.71 3.69
CA ILE A 56 -0.62 0.16 3.03
C ILE A 56 -0.21 -0.71 1.85
N LEU A 57 -0.93 -1.82 1.66
CA LEU A 57 -0.76 -2.73 0.54
C LEU A 57 -1.85 -2.44 -0.49
N CYS A 58 -1.42 -2.01 -1.67
CA CYS A 58 -2.29 -1.71 -2.78
C CYS A 58 -2.20 -2.77 -3.87
N GLN A 59 -3.33 -3.29 -4.32
CA GLN A 59 -3.43 -4.16 -5.49
C GLN A 59 -3.77 -3.33 -6.74
N HIS A 60 -3.11 -3.60 -7.86
CA HIS A 60 -3.40 -2.92 -9.12
C HIS A 60 -4.64 -3.51 -9.78
N LYS A 61 -5.67 -2.70 -10.07
CA LYS A 61 -6.89 -3.17 -10.74
C LYS A 61 -6.64 -3.62 -12.18
N GLU A 62 -5.62 -3.07 -12.83
CA GLU A 62 -5.21 -3.49 -14.18
C GLU A 62 -4.40 -4.79 -14.18
N LYS A 63 -3.79 -5.13 -13.04
CA LYS A 63 -2.92 -6.31 -12.88
C LYS A 63 -3.13 -6.89 -11.49
N GLU A 64 -4.09 -7.80 -11.37
CA GLU A 64 -4.46 -8.42 -10.09
C GLU A 64 -3.27 -9.13 -9.39
N GLU A 65 -2.27 -9.58 -10.15
CA GLU A 65 -1.05 -10.21 -9.62
C GLU A 65 -0.03 -9.21 -9.08
N ARG A 66 -0.23 -7.90 -9.32
CA ARG A 66 0.70 -6.83 -8.95
C ARG A 66 0.22 -6.12 -7.68
N PHE A 67 1.12 -6.09 -6.71
CA PHE A 67 0.95 -5.47 -5.42
C PHE A 67 2.04 -4.41 -5.22
N THR A 68 1.66 -3.33 -4.55
CA THR A 68 2.54 -2.22 -4.22
C THR A 68 2.37 -1.89 -2.76
N VAL A 69 3.47 -1.91 -2.00
CA VAL A 69 3.50 -1.41 -0.63
C VAL A 69 3.85 0.07 -0.67
N ILE A 70 3.01 0.87 -0.04
CA ILE A 70 3.16 2.32 0.04
C ILE A 70 3.27 2.70 1.50
N HIS A 71 4.34 3.40 1.85
CA HIS A 71 4.49 4.00 3.17
C HIS A 71 3.81 5.37 3.19
N LEU A 72 2.71 5.50 3.94
CA LEU A 72 2.05 6.80 4.15
C LEU A 72 2.81 7.56 5.24
N SER A 73 3.01 8.87 5.06
CA SER A 73 3.65 9.70 6.08
C SER A 73 2.65 10.40 7.00
N TRP A 74 1.34 10.29 6.72
CA TRP A 74 0.24 10.99 7.40
C TRP A 74 0.48 12.48 7.64
N SER A 75 1.31 13.09 6.80
CA SER A 75 1.72 14.48 6.98
C SER A 75 0.56 15.45 6.71
N MET A 76 -0.56 14.95 6.14
CA MET A 76 -1.75 15.73 5.74
C MET A 76 -1.39 17.00 4.93
N LYS A 77 -0.24 16.97 4.26
CA LYS A 77 0.28 18.03 3.40
C LYS A 77 0.81 17.37 2.14
N GLU A 78 0.68 18.03 1.00
CA GLU A 78 1.47 17.66 -0.17
C GLU A 78 2.94 17.63 0.24
N GLU A 79 3.53 16.44 0.28
CA GLU A 79 4.94 16.32 0.53
C GLU A 79 5.70 16.93 -0.65
N VAL A 80 6.64 17.82 -0.33
CA VAL A 80 7.41 18.61 -1.30
C VAL A 80 8.37 17.72 -2.10
N SER A 81 8.56 16.48 -1.66
CA SER A 81 9.47 15.51 -2.25
C SER A 81 8.70 14.52 -3.12
N LYS A 82 9.13 14.37 -4.38
CA LYS A 82 8.55 13.44 -5.37
C LYS A 82 8.64 11.96 -4.97
N ASP A 83 9.50 11.66 -4.00
CA ASP A 83 9.72 10.34 -3.40
C ASP A 83 8.63 9.93 -2.40
N PHE A 84 7.73 10.86 -2.04
CA PHE A 84 6.68 10.59 -1.06
C PHE A 84 5.28 10.68 -1.70
N PRO A 85 4.35 9.78 -1.32
CA PRO A 85 4.53 8.64 -0.42
C PRO A 85 5.44 7.54 -1.01
N MET A 86 6.32 6.96 -0.20
CA MET A 86 7.39 6.07 -0.69
C MET A 86 6.84 4.72 -1.10
N ILE A 87 7.25 4.25 -2.28
CA ILE A 87 6.97 2.89 -2.74
C ILE A 87 8.09 2.00 -2.21
N GLU A 88 7.79 1.23 -1.16
CA GLU A 88 8.74 0.27 -0.58
C GLU A 88 8.88 -0.96 -1.48
N VAL A 89 7.76 -1.41 -2.06
CA VAL A 89 7.67 -2.61 -2.89
C VAL A 89 6.73 -2.34 -4.06
N ASP A 90 7.12 -2.75 -5.26
CA ASP A 90 6.25 -2.81 -6.45
C ASP A 90 6.55 -4.10 -7.20
N GLY A 91 5.65 -5.07 -7.12
CA GLY A 91 5.93 -6.42 -7.59
C GLY A 91 4.76 -7.37 -7.37
N SER A 92 5.06 -8.63 -7.09
CA SER A 92 4.07 -9.64 -6.70
C SER A 92 3.89 -9.71 -5.18
N PHE A 93 2.85 -10.38 -4.73
CA PHE A 93 2.65 -10.65 -3.30
C PHE A 93 3.85 -11.34 -2.64
N ASP A 94 4.57 -12.18 -3.38
CA ASP A 94 5.81 -12.83 -2.91
C ASP A 94 6.94 -11.83 -2.61
N ASP A 95 7.02 -10.72 -3.38
CA ASP A 95 8.01 -9.67 -3.18
C ASP A 95 7.71 -8.89 -1.90
N PHE A 96 6.42 -8.65 -1.64
CA PHE A 96 5.94 -8.11 -0.37
C PHE A 96 6.31 -9.01 0.81
N LEU A 97 6.07 -10.33 0.72
CA LEU A 97 6.47 -11.26 1.77
C LEU A 97 7.98 -11.26 2.01
N ALA A 98 8.78 -11.26 0.92
CA ALA A 98 10.23 -11.21 1.01
C ALA A 98 10.75 -9.90 1.62
N TYR A 99 10.08 -8.78 1.36
CA TYR A 99 10.36 -7.49 2.00
C TYR A 99 10.09 -7.55 3.51
N GLU A 100 8.93 -8.08 3.92
CA GLU A 100 8.57 -8.21 5.34
C GLU A 100 9.52 -9.17 6.08
N GLU A 101 9.93 -10.28 5.46
CA GLU A 101 10.95 -11.18 6.00
C GLU A 101 12.30 -10.47 6.23
N ARG A 102 12.64 -9.45 5.43
CA ARG A 102 13.85 -8.64 5.61
C ARG A 102 13.70 -7.57 6.67
N PHE A 103 12.49 -7.03 6.83
CA PHE A 103 12.20 -5.96 7.80
C PHE A 103 12.07 -6.49 9.23
N CYS A 104 11.62 -7.74 9.41
CA CYS A 104 11.43 -8.38 10.71
C CYS A 104 12.71 -9.02 11.31
N ARG A 105 13.91 -8.51 10.95
CA ARG A 105 15.20 -9.11 11.34
C ARG A 105 16.03 -8.26 12.29
#